data_AF-A0A846XZK2-F1
#
_entry.id   AF-A0A846XZK2-F1
#
_cell.length_a   1.000
_cell.length_b   1.000
_cell.length_c   1.000
_cell.angle_alpha   90.00
_cell.angle_beta   90.00
_cell.angle_gamma   90.00
#
_symmetry.space_group_name_H-M   'P 1'
#
loop_
_entity.id
_entity.type
_entity.pdbx_description
1 polymer ?
#
loop_
_entity_poly.entity_id
_entity_poly.type
_entity_poly.pdbx_seq_one_letter_code
_entity_poly.pdbx_strand_id
1 'polypeptide(L)'
;MHWDQMTATPDELRKHATRLRRGVGQIGILEAILSAAEGPWLGAMDADGRGTAELRMHLAGRYRVKAVVTSAGKLSSVQLIAPVDGRDHEHVLSTKPALRRGWDDDTPMPKQPKWLDYLVEWVRRSSTDVDRRSVLEWHLEGADRRLAFMNETIDSLRESLAEREQLRDELAGEVAGLRAELDSLANAGTGTLSTEPRDDAPTEHPDGDSHTAGSPGAAAADPTTPA
;
A
#
# COMPACT_ATOMS: atom_id res chain seq x y z
N MET A 1 6.20 -6.45 6.43
CA MET A 1 5.70 -6.48 5.05
C MET A 1 4.73 -7.65 4.93
N HIS A 2 3.46 -7.37 4.60
CA HIS A 2 2.44 -8.41 4.44
C HIS A 2 2.68 -9.18 3.13
N TRP A 3 2.43 -10.49 3.09
CA TRP A 3 2.71 -11.33 1.90
C TRP A 3 1.99 -10.81 0.65
N ASP A 4 0.77 -10.29 0.80
CA ASP A 4 -0.02 -9.72 -0.29
C ASP A 4 0.55 -8.42 -0.89
N GLN A 5 1.58 -7.82 -0.29
CA GLN A 5 2.25 -6.62 -0.81
C GLN A 5 3.49 -6.97 -1.66
N MET A 6 3.83 -8.26 -1.78
CA MET A 6 4.98 -8.72 -2.55
C MET A 6 4.60 -8.85 -4.02
N THR A 7 5.23 -8.06 -4.87
CA THR A 7 4.92 -8.02 -6.31
C THR A 7 6.12 -8.30 -7.19
N ALA A 8 7.33 -8.40 -6.63
CA ALA A 8 8.53 -8.59 -7.43
C ALA A 8 8.67 -10.04 -7.90
N THR A 9 8.88 -10.21 -9.19
CA THR A 9 9.16 -11.51 -9.83
C THR A 9 10.58 -12.00 -9.50
N PRO A 10 10.90 -13.30 -9.70
CA PRO A 10 12.24 -13.82 -9.45
C PRO A 10 13.35 -13.08 -10.23
N ASP A 11 13.03 -12.63 -11.45
CA ASP A 11 13.97 -11.87 -12.29
C ASP A 11 14.24 -10.46 -11.74
N GLU A 12 13.22 -9.80 -11.23
CA GLU A 12 13.38 -8.50 -10.55
C GLU A 12 14.15 -8.65 -9.24
N LEU A 13 13.85 -9.70 -8.47
CA LEU A 13 14.59 -10.03 -7.25
C LEU A 13 16.08 -10.32 -7.54
N ARG A 14 16.41 -10.95 -8.68
CA ARG A 14 17.79 -11.15 -9.13
C ARG A 14 18.49 -9.81 -9.42
N LYS A 15 17.81 -8.88 -10.09
CA LYS A 15 18.31 -7.51 -10.29
C LYS A 15 18.50 -6.77 -8.97
N HIS A 16 17.62 -6.96 -7.99
CA HIS A 16 17.76 -6.35 -6.67
C HIS A 16 18.93 -6.94 -5.88
N ALA A 17 19.12 -8.26 -5.94
CA ALA A 17 20.20 -8.96 -5.25
C ALA A 17 21.59 -8.49 -5.69
N THR A 18 21.76 -8.15 -6.98
CA THR A 18 23.02 -7.65 -7.54
C THR A 18 23.26 -6.17 -7.24
N ARG A 19 22.21 -5.35 -7.10
CA ARG A 19 22.31 -3.92 -6.75
C ARG A 19 22.64 -3.69 -5.28
N LEU A 20 22.11 -4.52 -4.40
CA LEU A 20 22.50 -4.55 -2.99
C LEU A 20 23.94 -5.07 -2.98
N ARG A 21 24.92 -4.29 -2.49
CA ARG A 21 26.36 -4.63 -2.43
C ARG A 21 26.64 -5.84 -1.51
N ARG A 22 26.11 -7.00 -1.89
CA ARG A 22 26.10 -8.23 -1.13
C ARG A 22 27.38 -9.01 -1.36
N GLY A 23 27.78 -9.80 -0.36
CA GLY A 23 28.92 -10.71 -0.51
C GLY A 23 28.64 -11.75 -1.60
N VAL A 24 29.67 -12.14 -2.36
CA VAL A 24 29.55 -13.08 -3.49
C VAL A 24 28.84 -14.39 -3.08
N GLY A 25 29.14 -14.92 -1.89
CA GLY A 25 28.48 -16.12 -1.38
C GLY A 25 26.99 -15.94 -1.04
N GLN A 26 26.58 -14.74 -0.64
CA GLN A 26 25.17 -14.41 -0.39
C GLN A 26 24.39 -14.33 -1.71
N ILE A 27 24.99 -13.76 -2.75
CA ILE A 27 24.40 -13.71 -4.10
C ILE A 27 24.21 -15.13 -4.65
N GLY A 28 25.22 -15.99 -4.55
CA GLY A 28 25.13 -17.37 -5.07
C GLY A 28 24.00 -18.19 -4.43
N ILE A 29 23.76 -18.06 -3.11
CA ILE A 29 22.63 -18.72 -2.44
C ILE A 29 21.29 -18.21 -2.96
N LEU A 30 21.15 -16.88 -3.07
CA LEU A 30 19.91 -16.27 -3.53
C LEU A 30 19.63 -16.64 -4.99
N GLU A 31 20.66 -16.65 -5.82
CA GLU A 31 20.56 -17.05 -7.22
C GLU A 31 20.14 -18.51 -7.37
N ALA A 32 20.68 -19.42 -6.54
CA ALA A 32 20.26 -20.83 -6.55
C ALA A 32 18.77 -20.99 -6.20
N ILE A 33 18.28 -20.25 -5.20
CA ILE A 33 16.85 -20.27 -4.82
C ILE A 33 15.98 -19.69 -5.94
N LEU A 34 16.35 -18.51 -6.46
CA LEU A 34 15.59 -17.81 -7.51
C LEU A 34 15.58 -18.58 -8.83
N SER A 35 16.62 -19.35 -9.13
CA SER A 35 16.69 -20.19 -10.34
C SER A 35 15.80 -21.43 -10.25
N ALA A 36 15.45 -21.88 -9.04
CA ALA A 36 14.49 -22.97 -8.84
C ALA A 36 13.03 -22.49 -8.78
N ALA A 37 12.80 -21.19 -8.63
CA ALA A 37 11.50 -20.58 -8.52
C ALA A 37 10.84 -20.38 -9.90
N GLU A 38 10.52 -21.49 -10.56
CA GLU A 38 9.80 -21.49 -11.83
C GLU A 38 8.32 -21.16 -11.61
N GLY A 39 7.71 -20.42 -12.55
CA GLY A 39 6.30 -20.04 -12.46
C GLY A 39 6.05 -18.72 -11.71
N PRO A 40 4.80 -18.47 -11.27
CA PRO A 40 4.33 -17.16 -10.80
C PRO A 40 4.69 -16.90 -9.32
N TRP A 41 5.96 -17.11 -8.99
CA TRP A 41 6.48 -16.68 -7.71
C TRP A 41 6.50 -15.16 -7.64
N LEU A 42 6.06 -14.63 -6.51
CA LEU A 42 6.19 -13.22 -6.18
C LEU A 42 6.92 -13.12 -4.84
N GLY A 43 7.70 -12.07 -4.66
CA GLY A 43 8.48 -11.92 -3.46
C GLY A 43 8.94 -10.51 -3.18
N ALA A 44 9.70 -10.42 -2.11
CA ALA A 44 10.41 -9.23 -1.70
C ALA A 44 11.76 -9.64 -1.11
N MET A 45 12.72 -8.74 -1.24
CA MET A 45 14.05 -8.92 -0.69
C MET A 45 14.37 -7.73 0.19
N ASP A 46 14.84 -8.02 1.39
CA ASP A 46 15.26 -7.03 2.37
C ASP A 46 16.71 -7.28 2.77
N ALA A 47 17.40 -6.24 3.19
CA ALA A 47 18.74 -6.32 3.76
C ALA A 47 18.68 -5.71 5.15
N ASP A 48 18.96 -6.51 6.17
CA ASP A 48 19.17 -5.97 7.51
C ASP A 48 20.45 -5.12 7.50
N GLY A 49 20.47 -4.02 8.24
CA GLY A 49 21.64 -3.14 8.40
C GLY A 49 22.87 -3.85 8.98
N ARG A 50 22.70 -5.11 9.43
CA ARG A 50 23.75 -6.02 9.90
C ARG A 50 24.34 -6.92 8.79
N GLY A 51 23.98 -6.71 7.53
CA GLY A 51 24.53 -7.45 6.38
C GLY A 51 23.89 -8.82 6.13
N THR A 52 22.75 -9.11 6.75
CA THR A 52 21.94 -10.29 6.39
C THR A 52 20.93 -9.93 5.31
N ALA A 53 20.66 -10.90 4.45
CA ALA A 53 19.66 -10.80 3.39
C ALA A 53 18.47 -11.63 3.78
N GLU A 54 17.28 -11.06 3.71
CA GLU A 54 16.03 -11.81 3.81
C GLU A 54 15.35 -11.85 2.45
N LEU A 55 15.08 -13.06 1.98
CA LEU A 55 14.27 -13.33 0.81
C LEU A 55 12.94 -13.89 1.29
N ARG A 56 11.84 -13.25 0.90
CA ARG A 56 10.47 -13.74 1.12
C ARG A 56 9.83 -13.95 -0.24
N MET A 57 9.26 -15.12 -0.48
CA MET A 57 8.51 -15.40 -1.70
C MET A 57 7.26 -16.22 -1.40
N HIS A 58 6.25 -16.08 -2.25
CA HIS A 58 5.08 -16.92 -2.24
C HIS A 58 4.69 -17.34 -3.66
N LEU A 59 4.00 -18.46 -3.77
CA LEU A 59 3.46 -18.98 -5.02
C LEU A 59 1.94 -19.10 -4.89
N ALA A 60 1.22 -18.23 -5.63
CA ALA A 60 -0.24 -18.16 -5.62
C ALA A 60 -0.87 -18.14 -4.21
N GLY A 61 -0.22 -17.48 -3.24
CA GLY A 61 -0.65 -17.41 -1.84
C GLY A 61 -0.56 -18.71 -1.02
N ARG A 62 -0.38 -19.86 -1.68
CA ARG A 62 -0.39 -21.23 -1.11
C ARG A 62 0.94 -21.62 -0.50
N TYR A 63 2.00 -21.54 -1.29
CA TYR A 63 3.35 -21.83 -0.82
C TYR A 63 4.02 -20.54 -0.39
N ARG A 64 4.73 -20.57 0.73
CA ARG A 64 5.52 -19.43 1.20
C ARG A 64 6.89 -19.88 1.65
N VAL A 65 7.90 -19.09 1.30
CA VAL A 65 9.27 -19.30 1.71
C VAL A 65 9.84 -18.00 2.27
N LYS A 66 10.50 -18.10 3.41
CA LYS A 66 11.34 -17.05 3.97
C LYS A 66 12.72 -17.61 4.22
N ALA A 67 13.73 -17.09 3.54
CA ALA A 67 15.13 -17.50 3.68
C ALA A 67 15.97 -16.32 4.16
N VAL A 68 16.74 -16.53 5.23
CA VAL A 68 17.69 -15.55 5.76
C VAL A 68 19.11 -16.04 5.47
N VAL A 69 19.84 -15.26 4.68
CA VAL A 69 21.20 -15.55 4.23
C VAL A 69 22.15 -14.56 4.89
N THR A 70 23.15 -15.06 5.61
CA THR A 70 24.18 -14.23 6.23
C THR A 70 25.14 -13.65 5.19
N SER A 71 25.87 -12.60 5.55
CA SER A 71 26.94 -12.01 4.72
C SER A 71 28.03 -13.02 4.33
N ALA A 72 28.23 -14.06 5.16
CA ALA A 72 29.16 -15.15 4.91
C ALA A 72 28.65 -16.20 3.90
N GLY A 73 27.48 -15.99 3.29
CA GLY A 73 26.89 -16.96 2.35
C GLY A 73 26.45 -18.24 3.04
N LYS A 74 25.72 -18.13 4.15
CA LYS A 74 25.09 -19.28 4.83
C LYS A 74 23.64 -18.99 5.17
N LEU A 75 22.79 -20.02 5.09
CA LEU A 75 21.42 -19.94 5.58
C LEU A 75 21.41 -19.95 7.11
N SER A 76 20.91 -18.88 7.73
CA SER A 76 20.72 -18.81 9.19
C SER A 76 19.33 -19.28 9.61
N SER A 77 18.33 -19.03 8.76
CA SER A 77 16.95 -19.45 8.98
C SER A 77 16.24 -19.67 7.64
N VAL A 78 15.42 -20.71 7.55
CA VAL A 78 14.49 -20.94 6.44
C VAL A 78 13.15 -21.34 7.05
N GLN A 79 12.07 -20.70 6.60
CA GLN A 79 10.70 -21.03 6.97
C GLN A 79 9.96 -21.37 5.69
N LEU A 80 9.32 -22.53 5.66
CA LEU A 80 8.59 -23.08 4.52
C LEU A 80 7.17 -23.35 4.97
N ILE A 81 6.21 -22.87 4.20
CA ILE A 81 4.80 -23.10 4.42
C ILE A 81 4.25 -23.73 3.16
N ALA A 82 3.62 -24.89 3.30
CA ALA A 82 2.96 -25.62 2.23
C ALA A 82 1.55 -26.02 2.68
N PRO A 83 0.56 -26.03 1.76
CA PRO A 83 -0.74 -26.59 2.04
C PRO A 83 -0.64 -28.13 2.06
N VAL A 84 -0.95 -28.75 3.19
CA VAL A 84 -1.08 -30.21 3.35
C VAL A 84 -2.46 -30.51 3.92
N ASP A 85 -3.27 -31.30 3.19
CA ASP A 85 -4.65 -31.66 3.58
C ASP A 85 -5.53 -30.47 3.99
N GLY A 86 -5.40 -29.34 3.27
CA GLY A 86 -6.17 -28.12 3.54
C GLY A 86 -5.73 -27.34 4.79
N ARG A 87 -4.59 -27.67 5.38
CA ARG A 87 -3.96 -26.90 6.47
C ARG A 87 -2.57 -26.43 6.06
N ASP A 88 -2.17 -25.28 6.60
CA ASP A 88 -0.81 -24.78 6.44
C ASP A 88 0.14 -25.59 7.32
N HIS A 89 1.06 -26.31 6.67
CA HIS A 89 2.13 -27.02 7.36
C HIS A 89 3.42 -26.20 7.30
N GLU A 90 3.98 -25.92 8.48
CA GLU A 90 5.16 -25.06 8.65
C GLU A 90 6.41 -25.87 9.00
N HIS A 91 7.44 -25.80 8.15
CA HIS A 91 8.77 -26.31 8.42
C HIS A 91 9.77 -25.16 8.64
N VAL A 92 10.51 -25.21 9.75
CA VAL A 92 11.52 -24.19 10.06
C VAL A 92 12.91 -24.82 10.25
N LEU A 93 13.82 -24.49 9.34
CA LEU A 93 15.25 -24.74 9.49
C LEU A 93 15.89 -23.55 10.19
N SER A 94 16.56 -23.75 11.31
CA SER A 94 17.26 -22.67 11.99
C SER A 94 18.53 -23.15 12.67
N THR A 95 19.56 -22.30 12.62
CA THR A 95 20.81 -22.55 13.37
C THR A 95 20.54 -22.56 14.87
N LYS A 96 19.49 -21.87 15.31
CA LYS A 96 19.00 -21.87 16.69
C LYS A 96 18.03 -23.02 16.90
N PRO A 97 18.34 -24.03 17.75
CA PRO A 97 17.48 -25.18 17.96
C PRO A 97 16.06 -24.82 18.43
N ALA A 98 15.92 -23.79 19.27
CA ALA A 98 14.64 -23.34 19.80
C ALA A 98 13.65 -22.80 18.74
N LEU A 99 14.13 -22.49 17.53
CA LEU A 99 13.29 -22.00 16.44
C LEU A 99 12.90 -23.09 15.44
N ARG A 100 13.42 -24.32 15.59
CA ARG A 100 13.12 -25.42 14.67
C ARG A 100 11.70 -25.93 14.92
N ARG A 101 10.96 -26.20 13.85
CA ARG A 101 9.55 -26.61 13.89
C ARG A 101 9.20 -27.44 12.66
N GLY A 102 8.21 -28.33 12.80
CA GLY A 102 7.64 -29.11 11.70
C GLY A 102 8.43 -30.36 11.34
N TRP A 103 9.39 -30.78 12.16
CA TRP A 103 10.20 -31.97 11.89
C TRP A 103 9.86 -33.07 12.89
N ASP A 104 9.71 -34.29 12.40
CA ASP A 104 9.43 -35.49 13.18
C ASP A 104 10.35 -36.63 12.73
N ASP A 105 10.11 -37.84 13.26
CA ASP A 105 10.92 -39.02 12.95
C ASP A 105 10.71 -39.52 11.51
N ASP A 106 9.52 -39.25 10.93
CA ASP A 106 9.17 -39.64 9.57
C ASP A 106 9.77 -38.67 8.53
N THR A 107 9.88 -37.39 8.87
CA THR A 107 10.47 -36.33 8.06
C THR A 107 11.60 -35.65 8.83
N PRO A 108 12.80 -36.27 8.87
CA PRO A 108 13.90 -35.76 9.66
C PRO A 108 14.42 -34.45 9.09
N MET A 109 14.75 -33.51 9.98
CA MET A 109 15.32 -32.22 9.58
C MET A 109 16.65 -32.42 8.83
N PRO A 110 16.83 -31.82 7.63
CA PRO A 110 18.11 -31.86 6.94
C PRO A 110 19.21 -31.21 7.78
N LYS A 111 20.43 -31.77 7.70
CA LYS A 111 21.61 -31.25 8.40
C LYS A 111 22.38 -30.28 7.50
N GLN A 112 23.02 -29.26 8.08
CA GLN A 112 23.97 -28.43 7.32
C GLN A 112 25.14 -29.30 6.83
N PRO A 113 25.64 -29.10 5.59
CA PRO A 113 25.33 -27.99 4.67
C PRO A 113 24.13 -28.20 3.73
N LYS A 114 23.40 -29.30 3.81
CA LYS A 114 22.33 -29.70 2.85
C LYS A 114 21.07 -28.84 2.85
N TRP A 115 21.05 -27.74 3.61
CA TRP A 115 19.87 -26.86 3.70
C TRP A 115 19.56 -26.15 2.39
N LEU A 116 20.60 -25.74 1.66
CA LEU A 116 20.39 -25.09 0.37
C LEU A 116 19.77 -26.06 -0.63
N ASP A 117 20.33 -27.26 -0.74
CA ASP A 117 19.82 -28.29 -1.65
C ASP A 117 18.37 -28.65 -1.32
N TYR A 118 18.06 -28.82 -0.03
CA TYR A 118 16.69 -29.05 0.43
C TYR A 118 15.74 -27.91 0.05
N LEU A 119 16.16 -26.66 0.28
CA LEU A 119 15.37 -25.48 -0.05
C LEU A 119 15.11 -25.35 -1.55
N VAL A 120 16.16 -25.50 -2.36
CA VAL A 120 16.10 -25.43 -3.83
C VAL A 120 15.17 -26.52 -4.37
N GLU A 121 15.30 -27.74 -3.88
CA GLU A 121 14.45 -28.85 -4.26
C GLU A 121 12.99 -28.64 -3.83
N TRP A 122 12.77 -28.11 -2.63
CA TRP A 122 11.43 -27.75 -2.16
C TRP A 122 10.78 -26.68 -3.04
N VAL A 123 11.52 -25.62 -3.39
CA VAL A 123 11.01 -24.55 -4.27
C VAL A 123 10.67 -25.11 -5.65
N ARG A 124 11.54 -25.97 -6.21
CA ARG A 124 11.29 -26.62 -7.50
C ARG A 124 10.04 -27.49 -7.46
N ARG A 125 9.87 -28.34 -6.44
CA ARG A 125 8.69 -29.19 -6.27
C ARG A 125 7.42 -28.38 -6.09
N SER A 126 7.45 -27.34 -5.27
CA SER A 126 6.31 -26.43 -5.09
C SER A 126 5.92 -25.74 -6.39
N SER A 127 6.90 -25.39 -7.23
CA SER A 127 6.65 -24.81 -8.56
C SER A 127 5.90 -25.78 -9.48
N THR A 128 6.14 -27.09 -9.36
CA THR A 128 5.44 -28.11 -10.16
C THR A 128 4.06 -28.46 -9.62
N ASP A 129 3.76 -28.17 -8.36
CA ASP A 129 2.46 -28.48 -7.75
C ASP A 129 1.37 -27.46 -8.10
N VAL A 130 1.76 -26.23 -8.47
CA VAL A 130 0.80 -25.16 -8.73
C VAL A 130 0.39 -25.11 -10.20
N ASP A 131 -0.84 -25.52 -10.46
CA ASP A 131 -1.49 -25.38 -11.77
C ASP A 131 -1.83 -23.93 -12.11
N ARG A 132 -1.85 -23.61 -13.41
CA ARG A 132 -2.30 -22.30 -13.94
C ARG A 132 -3.67 -21.87 -13.40
N ARG A 133 -4.56 -22.83 -13.11
CA ARG A 133 -5.87 -22.56 -12.52
C ARG A 133 -5.77 -21.97 -11.12
N SER A 134 -4.93 -22.52 -10.24
CA SER A 134 -4.75 -22.00 -8.88
C SER A 134 -4.17 -20.59 -8.87
N VAL A 135 -3.35 -20.27 -9.88
CA VAL A 135 -2.81 -18.93 -10.07
C VAL A 135 -3.92 -17.94 -10.44
N LEU A 136 -4.80 -18.32 -11.36
CA LEU A 136 -5.95 -17.49 -11.76
C LEU A 136 -6.93 -17.31 -10.60
N GLU A 137 -7.21 -18.37 -9.85
CA GLU A 137 -8.07 -18.32 -8.66
C GLU A 137 -7.52 -17.33 -7.63
N TRP A 138 -6.22 -17.41 -7.33
CA TRP A 138 -5.57 -16.45 -6.42
C TRP A 138 -5.66 -15.00 -6.94
N HIS A 139 -5.47 -14.79 -8.25
CA HIS A 139 -5.63 -13.45 -8.83
C HIS A 139 -7.06 -12.93 -8.74
N LEU A 140 -8.06 -13.80 -8.93
CA LEU A 140 -9.47 -13.44 -8.81
C LEU A 140 -9.81 -13.11 -7.36
N GLU A 141 -9.42 -13.93 -6.40
CA GLU A 141 -9.58 -13.64 -4.96
C GLU A 141 -8.90 -12.33 -4.56
N GLY A 142 -7.71 -12.05 -5.13
CA GLY A 142 -7.02 -10.78 -4.93
C GLY A 142 -7.80 -9.58 -5.49
N ALA A 143 -8.38 -9.73 -6.69
CA ALA A 143 -9.21 -8.71 -7.31
C ALA A 143 -10.49 -8.45 -6.50
N ASP A 144 -11.16 -9.51 -6.04
CA ASP A 144 -12.37 -9.43 -5.21
C ASP A 144 -12.09 -8.71 -3.88
N ARG A 145 -10.97 -9.03 -3.22
CA ARG A 145 -10.53 -8.31 -2.01
C ARG A 145 -10.29 -6.82 -2.28
N ARG A 146 -9.68 -6.49 -3.42
CA ARG A 146 -9.44 -5.10 -3.81
C ARG A 146 -10.74 -4.36 -4.11
N LEU A 147 -11.70 -5.00 -4.76
CA LEU A 147 -13.02 -4.44 -5.02
C LEU A 147 -13.80 -4.20 -3.72
N ALA A 148 -13.75 -5.14 -2.77
CA ALA A 148 -14.36 -4.97 -1.45
C ALA A 148 -13.77 -3.75 -0.71
N PHE A 149 -12.44 -3.60 -0.71
CA PHE A 149 -11.78 -2.44 -0.10
C PHE A 149 -12.15 -1.12 -0.79
N MET A 150 -12.27 -1.11 -2.13
CA MET A 150 -12.72 0.08 -2.86
C MET A 150 -14.17 0.44 -2.53
N ASN A 151 -15.06 -0.55 -2.36
CA ASN A 151 -16.44 -0.31 -1.95
C ASN A 151 -16.51 0.30 -0.55
N GLU A 152 -15.76 -0.25 0.42
CA GLU A 152 -15.66 0.32 1.78
C GLU A 152 -15.16 1.77 1.75
N THR A 153 -14.16 2.05 0.92
CA THR A 153 -13.65 3.42 0.73
C THR A 153 -14.71 4.34 0.12
N ILE A 154 -15.46 3.88 -0.88
CA ILE A 154 -16.54 4.66 -1.50
C ILE A 154 -17.65 4.96 -0.49
N ASP A 155 -18.03 3.99 0.33
CA ASP A 155 -19.08 4.16 1.33
C ASP A 155 -18.63 5.15 2.42
N SER A 156 -17.38 5.07 2.87
CA SER A 156 -16.80 6.08 3.77
C SER A 156 -16.78 7.49 3.15
N LEU A 157 -16.46 7.61 1.86
CA LEU A 157 -16.48 8.90 1.17
C LEU A 157 -17.91 9.46 1.03
N ARG A 158 -18.91 8.60 0.80
CA ARG A 158 -20.32 9.00 0.74
C ARG A 158 -20.82 9.49 2.09
N GLU A 159 -20.46 8.81 3.17
CA GLU A 159 -20.79 9.23 4.53
C GLU A 159 -20.17 10.60 4.84
N SER A 160 -18.87 10.78 4.57
CA SER A 160 -18.21 12.07 4.76
C SER A 160 -18.80 13.19 3.90
N LEU A 161 -19.29 12.88 2.68
CA LEU A 161 -19.98 13.85 1.85
C LEU A 161 -21.31 14.27 2.47
N ALA A 162 -22.11 13.32 2.95
CA ALA A 162 -23.39 13.60 3.59
C ALA A 162 -23.23 14.47 4.85
N GLU A 163 -22.21 14.19 5.68
CA GLU A 163 -21.87 15.03 6.83
C GLU A 163 -21.53 16.48 6.42
N ARG A 164 -20.76 16.65 5.35
CA ARG A 164 -20.41 17.99 4.83
C ARG A 164 -21.61 18.72 4.24
N GLU A 165 -22.50 18.01 3.57
CA GLU A 165 -23.75 18.57 3.05
C GLU A 165 -24.66 19.01 4.19
N GLN A 166 -24.78 18.22 5.25
CA GLN A 166 -25.51 18.60 6.46
C GLN A 166 -24.93 19.87 7.09
N LEU A 167 -23.60 19.93 7.30
CA LEU A 167 -22.94 21.12 7.85
C LEU A 167 -23.14 22.36 6.96
N ARG A 168 -23.14 22.19 5.64
CA ARG A 168 -23.42 23.27 4.69
C ARG A 168 -24.85 23.79 4.86
N ASP A 169 -25.82 22.89 4.99
CA ASP A 169 -27.23 23.24 5.11
C ASP A 169 -27.52 23.92 6.47
N GLU A 170 -26.87 23.46 7.54
CA GLU A 170 -26.89 24.12 8.86
C GLU A 170 -26.33 25.54 8.78
N LEU A 171 -25.12 25.72 8.18
CA LEU A 171 -24.51 27.04 7.99
C LEU A 171 -25.36 27.96 7.09
N ALA A 172 -25.99 27.42 6.04
CA ALA A 172 -26.88 28.19 5.19
C ALA A 172 -28.13 28.68 5.96
N GLY A 173 -28.67 27.85 6.85
CA GLY A 173 -29.74 28.21 7.77
C GLY A 173 -29.33 29.33 8.74
N GLU A 174 -28.15 29.21 9.35
CA GLU A 174 -27.60 30.25 10.25
C GLU A 174 -27.41 31.58 9.52
N VAL A 175 -26.81 31.56 8.31
CA VAL A 175 -26.62 32.77 7.49
C VAL A 175 -27.96 33.41 7.12
N ALA A 176 -28.96 32.60 6.76
CA ALA A 176 -30.30 33.10 6.46
C ALA A 176 -30.96 33.75 7.70
N GLY A 177 -30.82 33.13 8.87
CA GLY A 177 -31.28 33.68 10.14
C GLY A 177 -30.62 35.02 10.48
N LEU A 178 -29.28 35.09 10.43
CA LEU A 178 -28.53 36.30 10.70
C LEU A 178 -28.85 37.44 9.72
N ARG A 179 -29.11 37.13 8.45
CA ARG A 179 -29.56 38.13 7.45
C ARG A 179 -30.94 38.67 7.78
N ALA A 180 -31.89 37.80 8.13
CA ALA A 180 -33.22 38.22 8.54
C ALA A 180 -33.20 39.08 9.82
N GLU A 181 -32.34 38.73 10.79
CA GLU A 181 -32.11 39.54 11.99
C GLU A 181 -31.53 40.92 11.63
N LEU A 182 -30.51 40.99 10.77
CA LEU A 182 -29.96 42.26 10.28
C LEU A 182 -31.00 43.14 9.57
N ASP A 183 -31.81 42.55 8.70
CA ASP A 183 -32.89 43.27 8.00
C ASP A 183 -33.93 43.81 8.99
N SER A 184 -34.25 43.04 10.04
CA SER A 184 -35.16 43.49 11.10
C SER A 184 -34.60 44.69 11.88
N LEU A 185 -33.30 44.67 12.19
CA LEU A 185 -32.60 45.76 12.88
C LEU A 185 -32.50 47.00 11.99
N ALA A 186 -32.23 46.84 10.69
CA ALA A 186 -32.19 47.93 9.73
C ALA A 186 -33.57 48.59 9.55
N ASN A 187 -34.65 47.80 9.51
CA ASN A 187 -36.02 48.30 9.44
C ASN A 187 -36.48 48.96 10.74
N ALA A 188 -36.04 48.47 11.90
CA ALA A 188 -36.30 49.11 13.19
C ALA A 188 -35.54 50.45 13.35
N GLY A 189 -34.34 50.56 12.75
CA GLY A 189 -33.54 51.78 12.75
C GLY A 189 -34.02 52.86 11.76
N THR A 190 -34.73 52.49 10.70
CA THR A 190 -35.23 53.42 9.66
C THR A 190 -36.60 54.04 9.99
N GLY A 191 -37.27 53.61 11.07
CA GLY A 191 -38.50 54.22 11.59
C GLY A 191 -38.32 55.53 12.38
N THR A 192 -37.08 56.01 12.59
CA THR A 192 -36.80 57.21 13.41
C THR A 192 -35.94 58.25 12.69
N LEU A 193 -36.10 58.40 11.38
CA LEU A 193 -35.60 59.56 10.65
C LEU A 193 -36.70 60.12 9.76
N SER A 194 -37.63 60.85 10.41
CA SER A 194 -38.46 61.84 9.73
C SER A 194 -37.56 62.77 8.94
N THR A 195 -37.76 62.72 7.64
CA THR A 195 -37.38 63.70 6.63
C THR A 195 -37.74 65.12 7.08
N GLU A 196 -36.75 65.93 7.43
CA GLU A 196 -36.83 67.38 7.26
C GLU A 196 -36.36 67.74 5.84
N PRO A 197 -37.06 68.62 5.10
CA PRO A 197 -36.62 69.07 3.80
C PRO A 197 -35.53 70.12 4.02
N ARG A 198 -34.27 69.78 3.71
CA ARG A 198 -33.20 70.77 3.62
C ARG A 198 -32.88 71.00 2.15
N ASP A 199 -33.35 72.17 1.71
CA ASP A 199 -33.00 72.84 0.48
C ASP A 199 -31.49 73.14 0.47
N ASP A 200 -30.79 72.69 -0.58
CA ASP A 200 -29.68 73.38 -1.25
C ASP A 200 -29.03 72.42 -2.28
N ALA A 201 -29.12 72.81 -3.56
CA ALA A 201 -28.35 72.25 -4.68
C ALA A 201 -27.01 73.00 -4.85
N PRO A 202 -26.16 72.71 -5.87
CA PRO A 202 -25.85 71.49 -6.63
C PRO A 202 -24.36 71.07 -6.40
N THR A 203 -23.79 70.03 -7.02
CA THR A 203 -22.76 70.13 -8.10
C THR A 203 -22.22 68.74 -8.49
N GLU A 204 -22.25 68.45 -9.79
CA GLU A 204 -21.39 67.61 -10.68
C GLU A 204 -21.03 66.12 -10.41
N HIS A 205 -21.33 65.35 -11.47
CA HIS A 205 -20.78 64.07 -11.99
C HIS A 205 -19.23 64.04 -12.19
N PRO A 206 -18.58 62.95 -12.66
CA PRO A 206 -18.96 61.52 -12.83
C PRO A 206 -17.82 60.50 -12.47
N ASP A 207 -18.06 59.22 -12.83
CA ASP A 207 -17.12 58.20 -13.34
C ASP A 207 -16.45 57.15 -12.43
N GLY A 208 -16.60 55.89 -12.89
CA GLY A 208 -15.63 54.79 -12.82
C GLY A 208 -15.51 54.08 -11.46
N ASP A 209 -15.33 52.77 -11.35
CA ASP A 209 -15.06 51.76 -12.34
C ASP A 209 -15.29 50.38 -11.71
N SER A 210 -15.69 49.45 -12.56
CA SER A 210 -15.74 48.01 -12.36
C SER A 210 -14.41 47.38 -11.92
N HIS A 211 -14.42 46.40 -11.02
CA HIS A 211 -13.50 45.24 -11.05
C HIS A 211 -14.08 44.05 -10.25
N THR A 212 -14.65 43.04 -10.91
CA THR A 212 -14.08 41.75 -11.36
C THR A 212 -13.56 40.80 -10.28
N ALA A 213 -14.19 39.61 -10.29
CA ALA A 213 -13.80 38.37 -9.65
C ALA A 213 -12.40 37.88 -10.10
N GLY A 214 -11.70 37.20 -9.18
CA GLY A 214 -10.45 36.50 -9.45
C GLY A 214 -10.35 35.23 -8.60
N SER A 215 -10.75 34.11 -9.21
CA SER A 215 -10.54 32.75 -8.72
C SER A 215 -9.07 32.34 -8.96
N PRO A 216 -8.37 31.64 -8.05
CA PRO A 216 -7.14 30.96 -8.38
C PRO A 216 -7.39 29.47 -8.65
N GLY A 217 -7.29 29.12 -9.94
CA GLY A 217 -7.20 27.75 -10.44
C GLY A 217 -5.81 27.15 -10.28
N ALA A 218 -5.80 25.82 -10.20
CA ALA A 218 -4.65 24.95 -10.10
C ALA A 218 -3.88 24.78 -11.43
N ALA A 219 -2.55 24.62 -11.33
CA ALA A 219 -1.68 23.90 -12.27
C ALA A 219 -0.36 23.62 -11.52
N ALA A 220 0.05 22.38 -11.24
CA ALA A 220 0.55 21.32 -12.13
C ALA A 220 1.76 21.76 -12.98
N ALA A 221 2.97 21.30 -12.58
CA ALA A 221 4.17 21.31 -13.41
C ALA A 221 4.95 20.00 -13.23
N ASP A 222 5.17 19.35 -14.38
CA ASP A 222 5.92 18.13 -14.64
C ASP A 222 7.44 18.28 -14.39
N PRO A 223 8.17 17.19 -14.02
CA PRO A 223 9.63 17.14 -14.08
C PRO A 223 10.12 16.35 -15.31
N THR A 224 10.93 16.97 -16.17
CA THR A 224 11.67 16.29 -17.25
C THR A 224 13.18 16.40 -17.06
N THR A 225 13.80 15.24 -16.84
CA THR A 225 15.16 14.76 -17.23
C THR A 225 16.44 15.48 -16.75
N PRO A 226 17.45 14.70 -16.34
CA PRO A 226 18.83 15.02 -16.69
C PRO A 226 19.59 13.88 -17.39
N ALA A 227 20.69 14.32 -17.98
CA ALA A 227 21.61 13.72 -18.95
C ALA A 227 22.38 12.46 -18.51
#